data_AF-A0A4Q7NVK2-F1
#
_entry.id   AF-A0A4Q7NVK2-F1
#
_cell.length_a   1.000
_cell.length_b   1.000
_cell.length_c   1.000
_cell.angle_alpha   90.00
_cell.angle_beta   90.00
_cell.angle_gamma   90.00
#
_symmetry.space_group_name_H-M   'P 1'
#
loop_
_entity.id
_entity.type
_entity.pdbx_description
1 polymer ?
#
loop_
_entity_poly.entity_id
_entity_poly.type
_entity_poly.pdbx_seq_one_letter_code
_entity_poly.pdbx_strand_id
1 'polypeptide(L)'
;MSDEPTPRRPLDEEQGGEHLDADTAADLAAGLLEPEQERRWQAHVSGCAACQDLLARLAAVSAALAGWAAEPLPADVAARVDAALDEVDPVPAPRVVHLAPVRRQPPRGLGPLLALAASLVLVVGGLSWAVRSGGSSSRSDSGSSAAGAATGALASAAPAGGGAGGGSSTAAGASAASSVASSAGADAAAPVAPAASGAARSSAGRQSASGTAYPSEAAALARTARHLLDRSEESSGPSPSGGGSDDASCLPALGRPAPELVDRGTYAGRPALLVVQRLGDGRLRLSVLAADCGAAPRLLLRRVVP
;
A
#
# COMPACT_ATOMS: atom_id res chain seq x y z
N MET A 1 31.96 8.33 32.82
CA MET A 1 31.43 8.96 31.59
C MET A 1 31.75 8.03 30.45
N SER A 2 31.00 6.93 30.38
CA SER A 2 31.20 5.87 29.39
C SER A 2 30.27 6.18 28.23
N ASP A 3 30.85 6.56 27.09
CA ASP A 3 30.15 6.62 25.80
C ASP A 3 29.67 5.22 25.46
N GLU A 4 28.36 4.99 25.57
CA GLU A 4 27.73 3.76 25.12
C GLU A 4 27.54 3.86 23.61
N PRO A 5 28.21 3.03 22.80
CA PRO A 5 28.12 3.10 21.35
C PRO A 5 26.69 2.78 20.94
N THR A 6 25.99 3.78 20.42
CA THR A 6 24.62 3.63 19.88
C THR A 6 24.64 2.49 18.88
N PRO A 7 23.85 1.41 19.09
CA PRO A 7 23.76 0.34 18.11
C PRO A 7 23.20 0.95 16.83
N ARG A 8 24.05 1.03 15.80
CA ARG A 8 23.59 1.33 14.45
C ARG A 8 22.54 0.27 14.15
N ARG A 9 21.29 0.71 13.98
CA ARG A 9 20.23 -0.15 13.43
C ARG A 9 20.82 -0.80 12.18
N PRO A 10 20.68 -2.12 12.00
CA PRO A 10 21.03 -2.74 10.73
C PRO A 10 20.26 -1.95 9.69
N LEU A 11 20.99 -1.23 8.85
CA LEU A 11 20.44 -0.74 7.61
C LEU A 11 20.04 -2.02 6.89
N ASP A 12 18.77 -2.13 6.54
CA ASP A 12 18.23 -3.11 5.61
C ASP A 12 18.87 -2.89 4.22
N GLU A 13 20.19 -3.01 4.16
CA GLU A 13 21.02 -3.13 2.98
C GLU A 13 20.97 -4.59 2.55
N GLU A 14 19.91 -4.96 1.81
CA GLU A 14 19.84 -6.03 0.79
C GLU A 14 18.35 -6.24 0.44
N GLN A 15 17.80 -5.66 -0.63
CA GLN A 15 18.01 -6.26 -1.96
C GLN A 15 17.72 -5.32 -3.15
N GLY A 16 18.62 -5.37 -4.14
CA GLY A 16 18.43 -4.77 -5.45
C GLY A 16 17.19 -5.33 -6.15
N GLY A 17 16.28 -4.44 -6.53
CA GLY A 17 15.03 -4.79 -7.22
C GLY A 17 13.78 -4.75 -6.37
N GLU A 18 13.87 -4.33 -5.09
CA GLU A 18 12.68 -4.14 -4.26
C GLU A 18 11.83 -2.96 -4.75
N HIS A 19 10.55 -3.27 -4.96
CA HIS A 19 9.52 -2.26 -5.17
C HIS A 19 9.42 -1.34 -3.95
N LEU A 20 8.89 -0.13 -4.18
CA LEU A 20 8.58 0.80 -3.11
C LEU A 20 7.62 0.14 -2.11
N ASP A 21 7.98 0.11 -0.83
CA ASP A 21 7.07 -0.33 0.22
C ASP A 21 5.93 0.68 0.38
N ALA A 22 4.85 0.26 1.04
CA ALA A 22 3.64 1.08 1.15
C ALA A 22 3.85 2.35 1.98
N ASP A 23 4.72 2.32 2.99
CA ASP A 23 4.98 3.47 3.87
C ASP A 23 5.81 4.51 3.11
N THR A 24 6.91 4.10 2.46
CA THR A 24 7.71 5.01 1.62
C THR A 24 6.90 5.54 0.43
N ALA A 25 5.97 4.75 -0.12
CA ALA A 25 5.05 5.22 -1.17
C ALA A 25 4.09 6.30 -0.66
N ALA A 26 3.59 6.17 0.57
CA ALA A 26 2.75 7.18 1.20
C ALA A 26 3.56 8.46 1.48
N ASP A 27 4.79 8.34 1.99
CA ASP A 27 5.67 9.48 2.24
C ASP A 27 6.05 10.21 0.94
N LEU A 28 6.31 9.46 -0.14
CA LEU A 28 6.56 10.01 -1.46
C LEU A 28 5.33 10.77 -1.97
N ALA A 29 4.13 10.20 -1.86
CA ALA A 29 2.88 10.83 -2.29
C ALA A 29 2.52 12.07 -1.47
N ALA A 30 2.92 12.10 -0.19
CA ALA A 30 2.71 13.22 0.72
C ALA A 30 3.80 14.30 0.63
N GLY A 31 4.87 14.08 -0.15
CA GLY A 31 6.01 15.00 -0.26
C GLY A 31 6.80 15.14 1.05
N LEU A 32 6.85 14.07 1.86
CA LEU A 32 7.52 14.05 3.16
C LEU A 32 8.96 13.50 3.10
N LEU A 33 9.37 12.98 1.94
CA LEU A 33 10.72 12.47 1.75
C LEU A 33 11.75 13.59 1.58
N GLU A 34 12.98 13.32 1.99
CA GLU A 34 14.11 14.22 1.73
C GLU A 34 14.30 14.41 0.21
N PRO A 35 14.71 15.61 -0.26
CA PRO A 35 14.75 15.94 -1.69
C PRO A 35 15.57 14.95 -2.55
N GLU A 36 16.67 14.43 -2.00
CA GLU A 36 17.51 13.43 -2.67
C GLU A 36 16.79 12.08 -2.81
N GLN A 37 16.06 11.67 -1.77
CA GLN A 37 15.33 10.40 -1.73
C GLN A 37 14.10 10.46 -2.62
N GLU A 38 13.38 11.59 -2.59
CA GLU A 38 12.26 11.87 -3.48
C GLU A 38 12.68 11.75 -4.95
N ARG A 39 13.75 12.43 -5.38
CA ARG A 39 14.26 12.35 -6.76
C ARG A 39 14.62 10.92 -7.17
N ARG A 40 15.24 10.16 -6.26
CA ARG A 40 15.61 8.75 -6.51
C ARG A 40 14.36 7.89 -6.73
N TRP A 41 13.34 8.03 -5.89
CA TRP A 41 12.13 7.24 -6.00
C TRP A 41 11.24 7.67 -7.15
N GLN A 42 11.14 8.96 -7.46
CA GLN A 42 10.46 9.44 -8.66
C GLN A 42 11.10 8.86 -9.93
N ALA A 43 12.44 8.81 -10.01
CA ALA A 43 13.14 8.17 -11.12
C ALA A 43 12.79 6.67 -11.22
N HIS A 44 12.75 5.94 -10.10
CA HIS A 44 12.35 4.54 -10.10
C HIS A 44 10.89 4.33 -10.54
N VAL A 45 9.95 5.09 -9.97
CA VAL A 45 8.51 5.03 -10.30
C VAL A 45 8.28 5.27 -11.78
N SER A 46 9.00 6.21 -12.40
CA SER A 46 8.85 6.46 -13.84
C SER A 46 9.22 5.25 -14.72
N GLY A 47 10.05 4.33 -14.24
CA GLY A 47 10.43 3.10 -14.96
C GLY A 47 9.75 1.81 -14.47
N CYS A 48 8.91 1.86 -13.43
CA CYS A 48 8.40 0.66 -12.76
C CYS A 48 6.86 0.67 -12.65
N ALA A 49 6.18 -0.09 -13.52
CA ALA A 49 4.71 -0.14 -13.60
C ALA A 49 4.04 -0.53 -12.27
N ALA A 50 4.59 -1.51 -11.54
CA ALA A 50 4.03 -1.93 -10.25
C ALA A 50 4.02 -0.80 -9.20
N CYS A 51 5.06 0.04 -9.19
CA CYS A 51 5.14 1.20 -8.30
C CYS A 51 4.18 2.32 -8.76
N GLN A 52 3.98 2.49 -10.07
CA GLN A 52 2.96 3.40 -10.61
C GLN A 52 1.55 2.98 -10.18
N ASP A 53 1.23 1.69 -10.28
CA ASP A 53 -0.05 1.13 -9.84
C ASP A 53 -0.27 1.28 -8.33
N LEU A 54 0.79 1.17 -7.52
CA LEU A 54 0.71 1.42 -6.08
C LEU A 54 0.36 2.89 -5.79
N LEU A 55 1.06 3.85 -6.40
CA LEU A 55 0.78 5.27 -6.22
C LEU A 55 -0.61 5.66 -6.73
N ALA A 56 -1.06 5.09 -7.85
CA ALA A 56 -2.42 5.29 -8.36
C ALA A 56 -3.49 4.81 -7.36
N ARG A 57 -3.27 3.66 -6.70
CA ARG A 57 -4.17 3.15 -5.65
C ARG A 57 -4.18 4.06 -4.42
N LEU A 58 -3.04 4.58 -3.99
CA LEU A 58 -2.98 5.54 -2.88
C LEU A 58 -3.72 6.84 -3.23
N ALA A 59 -3.53 7.36 -4.45
CA ALA A 59 -4.25 8.54 -4.94
C ALA A 59 -5.77 8.30 -5.03
N ALA A 60 -6.20 7.10 -5.39
CA ALA A 60 -7.62 6.76 -5.40
C ALA A 60 -8.23 6.76 -3.99
N VAL A 61 -7.51 6.26 -2.98
CA VAL A 61 -7.94 6.31 -1.58
C VAL A 61 -8.02 7.74 -1.08
N SER A 62 -7.03 8.58 -1.37
CA SER A 62 -7.06 9.99 -0.96
C SER A 62 -8.21 10.76 -1.62
N ALA A 63 -8.48 10.51 -2.90
CA ALA A 63 -9.63 11.07 -3.60
C ALA A 63 -10.97 10.60 -3.01
N ALA A 64 -11.09 9.32 -2.65
CA ALA A 64 -12.28 8.79 -2.01
C ALA A 64 -12.53 9.45 -0.64
N LEU A 65 -11.46 9.62 0.16
CA LEU A 65 -11.54 10.33 1.44
C LEU A 65 -11.85 11.81 1.28
N ALA A 66 -11.30 12.48 0.26
CA ALA A 66 -11.62 13.88 -0.04
C ALA A 66 -13.07 14.08 -0.49
N GLY A 67 -13.69 13.07 -1.10
CA GLY A 67 -15.10 13.08 -1.47
C GLY A 67 -16.07 12.91 -0.29
N TRP A 68 -15.57 12.51 0.88
CA TRP A 68 -16.39 12.45 2.08
C TRP A 68 -16.59 13.86 2.61
N ALA A 69 -17.82 14.36 2.51
CA ALA A 69 -18.18 15.66 3.05
C ALA A 69 -17.86 15.67 4.55
N ALA A 70 -16.91 16.52 4.95
CA ALA A 70 -16.70 16.81 6.35
C ALA A 70 -17.97 17.44 6.92
N GLU A 71 -18.39 16.98 8.09
CA GLU A 71 -19.44 17.67 8.85
C GLU A 71 -18.95 19.10 9.12
N PRO A 72 -19.80 20.13 8.92
CA PRO A 72 -19.38 21.51 9.13
C PRO A 72 -18.83 21.68 10.54
N LEU A 73 -17.69 22.38 10.64
CA LEU A 73 -17.08 22.69 11.92
C LEU A 73 -18.08 23.47 12.79
N PRO A 74 -18.26 23.13 14.08
CA PRO A 74 -19.12 23.89 14.97
C PRO A 74 -18.74 25.37 14.95
N ALA A 75 -19.75 26.24 14.90
CA ALA A 75 -19.55 27.68 14.67
C ALA A 75 -18.67 28.35 15.74
N ASP A 76 -18.73 27.87 16.98
CA ASP A 76 -17.89 28.33 18.08
C ASP A 76 -16.41 27.93 17.89
N VAL A 77 -16.15 26.74 17.38
CA VAL A 77 -14.80 26.27 17.07
C VAL A 77 -14.24 27.03 15.86
N ALA A 78 -15.05 27.25 14.82
CA ALA A 78 -14.67 28.07 13.67
C ALA A 78 -14.27 29.48 14.12
N ALA A 79 -15.11 30.15 14.92
CA ALA A 79 -14.81 31.49 15.42
C ALA A 79 -13.54 31.55 16.28
N ARG A 80 -13.25 30.50 17.06
CA ARG A 80 -12.00 30.42 17.84
C ARG A 80 -10.76 30.21 16.96
N VAL A 81 -10.89 29.44 15.89
CA VAL A 81 -9.80 29.25 14.92
C VAL A 81 -9.53 30.55 14.18
N ASP A 82 -10.57 31.23 13.73
CA ASP A 82 -10.44 32.52 13.04
C ASP A 82 -9.79 33.58 13.94
N ALA A 83 -10.24 33.70 15.19
CA ALA A 83 -9.62 34.60 16.17
C ALA A 83 -8.14 34.26 16.46
N ALA A 84 -7.81 32.98 16.54
CA ALA A 84 -6.42 32.54 16.72
C ALA A 84 -5.55 32.83 15.49
N LEU A 85 -6.12 32.75 14.28
CA LEU A 85 -5.41 33.10 13.05
C LEU A 85 -5.18 34.61 12.92
N ASP A 86 -6.12 35.44 13.40
CA ASP A 86 -5.96 36.90 13.44
C ASP A 86 -4.88 37.36 14.43
N GLU A 87 -4.62 36.59 15.50
CA GLU A 87 -3.55 36.85 16.47
C GLU A 87 -2.16 36.44 15.95
N VAL A 88 -2.09 35.48 15.02
CA VAL A 88 -0.82 35.06 14.41
C VAL A 88 -0.42 36.12 13.39
N ASP A 89 0.58 36.93 13.74
CA ASP A 89 1.22 37.85 12.81
C ASP A 89 1.51 37.12 11.49
N PRO A 90 1.13 37.71 10.33
CA PRO A 90 1.34 37.08 9.05
C PRO A 90 2.82 36.75 8.92
N VAL A 91 3.14 35.44 8.86
CA VAL A 91 4.51 34.98 8.67
C VAL A 91 5.03 35.72 7.44
N PRO A 92 6.10 36.53 7.58
CA PRO A 92 6.57 37.34 6.46
C PRO A 92 6.78 36.42 5.29
N ALA A 93 6.09 36.71 4.18
CA ALA A 93 6.10 35.86 2.99
C ALA A 93 7.54 35.44 2.72
N PRO A 94 7.82 34.14 2.54
CA PRO A 94 9.18 33.67 2.36
C PRO A 94 9.77 34.50 1.23
N ARG A 95 10.78 35.32 1.56
CA ARG A 95 11.48 36.10 0.54
C ARG A 95 12.09 35.06 -0.37
N VAL A 96 11.48 34.86 -1.54
CA VAL A 96 12.04 34.07 -2.61
C VAL A 96 13.34 34.78 -2.99
N VAL A 97 14.44 34.36 -2.38
CA VAL A 97 15.77 34.74 -2.81
C VAL A 97 15.90 34.06 -4.16
N HIS A 98 15.61 34.80 -5.23
CA HIS A 98 16.02 34.40 -6.55
C HIS A 98 17.53 34.27 -6.48
N LEU A 99 18.01 33.03 -6.35
CA LEU A 99 19.40 32.71 -6.53
C LEU A 99 19.72 33.25 -7.91
N ALA A 100 20.50 34.34 -7.96
CA ALA A 100 20.97 34.90 -9.21
C ALA A 100 21.52 33.72 -10.00
N PRO A 101 21.03 33.45 -11.22
CA PRO A 101 21.44 32.29 -11.97
C PRO A 101 22.96 32.31 -11.99
N VAL A 102 23.58 31.30 -11.39
CA VAL A 102 25.02 31.14 -11.42
C VAL A 102 25.34 30.93 -12.89
N ARG A 103 25.68 32.03 -13.59
CA ARG A 103 26.26 32.00 -14.92
C ARG A 103 27.56 31.24 -14.72
N ARG A 104 27.51 29.92 -14.92
CA ARG A 104 28.68 29.10 -15.18
C ARG A 104 29.28 29.70 -16.44
N GLN A 105 30.18 30.68 -16.26
CA GLN A 105 31.02 31.12 -17.35
C GLN A 105 31.81 29.87 -17.72
N PRO A 106 31.61 29.29 -18.92
CA PRO A 106 32.49 28.23 -19.35
C PRO A 106 33.90 28.81 -19.29
N PRO A 107 34.89 28.11 -18.71
CA PRO A 107 36.25 28.60 -18.66
C PRO A 107 36.72 28.83 -20.10
N ARG A 108 36.70 30.10 -20.53
CA ARG A 108 37.23 30.54 -21.82
C ARG A 108 38.75 30.54 -21.70
N GLY A 109 39.36 29.36 -21.85
CA GLY A 109 40.81 29.25 -21.71
C GLY A 109 41.48 27.98 -22.22
N LEU A 110 40.76 26.90 -22.53
CA LEU A 110 41.40 25.62 -22.90
C LEU A 110 40.82 24.97 -24.18
N GLY A 111 40.00 25.70 -24.94
CA GLY A 111 39.30 25.21 -26.13
C GLY A 111 40.16 24.69 -27.29
N PRO A 112 41.38 25.18 -27.58
CA PRO A 112 42.11 24.68 -28.75
C PRO A 112 43.08 23.52 -28.46
N LEU A 113 43.39 23.19 -27.21
CA LEU A 113 44.42 22.17 -26.90
C LEU A 113 43.90 20.73 -26.73
N LEU A 114 42.58 20.54 -26.58
CA LEU A 114 41.98 19.19 -26.48
C LEU A 114 41.34 18.68 -27.79
N ALA A 115 41.44 19.44 -28.88
CA ALA A 115 40.92 19.03 -30.19
C ALA A 115 41.88 18.12 -30.99
N LEU A 116 43.08 17.83 -30.49
CA LEU A 116 44.11 17.04 -31.20
C LEU A 116 44.36 15.63 -30.64
N ALA A 117 43.70 15.24 -29.54
CA ALA A 117 43.89 13.92 -28.90
C ALA A 117 42.68 12.97 -29.02
N ALA A 118 41.59 13.40 -29.68
CA ALA A 118 40.37 12.60 -29.84
C ALA A 118 40.33 11.76 -31.14
N SER A 119 41.38 11.81 -31.98
CA SER A 119 41.47 11.03 -33.23
C SER A 119 42.13 9.65 -33.07
N LEU A 120 42.65 9.29 -31.89
CA LEU A 120 43.43 8.06 -31.70
C LEU A 120 42.77 6.99 -30.82
N VAL A 121 41.64 7.29 -30.15
CA VAL A 121 40.97 6.32 -29.26
C VAL A 121 39.77 5.61 -29.92
N LEU A 122 39.26 6.13 -31.04
CA LEU A 122 38.12 5.54 -31.77
C LEU A 122 38.45 4.33 -32.65
N VAL A 123 39.71 3.89 -32.72
CA VAL A 123 40.11 2.75 -33.58
C VAL A 123 40.15 1.42 -32.81
N VAL A 124 40.15 1.40 -31.47
CA VAL A 124 40.35 0.15 -30.70
C VAL A 124 39.11 -0.31 -29.91
N GLY A 125 38.12 0.55 -29.63
CA GLY A 125 36.97 0.19 -28.78
C GLY A 125 35.67 -0.19 -29.49
N GLY A 126 35.64 -0.23 -30.82
CA GLY A 126 34.42 -0.25 -31.64
C GLY A 126 33.91 -1.60 -32.14
N LEU A 127 34.29 -2.74 -31.54
CA LEU A 127 33.93 -4.07 -32.09
C LEU A 127 33.11 -5.02 -31.19
N SER A 128 32.73 -4.63 -29.96
CA SER A 128 32.15 -5.61 -29.02
C SER A 128 30.64 -5.55 -28.78
N TRP A 129 29.87 -4.74 -29.52
CA TRP A 129 28.42 -4.62 -29.31
C TRP A 129 27.58 -4.84 -30.58
N ALA A 130 28.00 -5.80 -31.41
CA ALA A 130 27.26 -6.21 -32.60
C ALA A 130 26.87 -7.70 -32.54
N VAL A 131 26.16 -8.12 -31.48
CA VAL A 131 25.29 -9.30 -31.56
C VAL A 131 24.01 -9.03 -30.76
N ARG A 132 22.90 -8.90 -31.51
CA ARG A 132 21.50 -9.20 -31.11
C ARG A 132 20.57 -8.02 -30.76
N SER A 133 20.23 -7.23 -31.77
CA SER A 133 18.87 -6.69 -31.92
C SER A 133 18.49 -6.71 -33.40
N GLY A 134 17.74 -7.75 -33.79
CA GLY A 134 17.14 -7.87 -35.11
C GLY A 134 15.69 -7.41 -35.07
N GLY A 135 15.33 -6.55 -36.03
CA GLY A 135 13.96 -6.30 -36.50
C GLY A 135 13.25 -5.15 -35.78
N SER A 136 12.60 -4.19 -36.43
CA SER A 136 12.45 -3.93 -37.87
C SER A 136 11.96 -2.49 -38.04
N SER A 137 12.51 -1.86 -39.06
CA SER A 137 12.15 -0.61 -39.75
C SER A 137 10.67 -0.20 -39.77
N SER A 138 10.43 1.10 -39.60
CA SER A 138 9.65 1.92 -40.55
C SER A 138 10.04 3.39 -40.41
N ARG A 139 10.75 3.89 -41.43
CA ARG A 139 10.98 5.32 -41.69
C ARG A 139 9.73 5.90 -42.35
N SER A 140 9.35 7.11 -41.96
CA SER A 140 8.65 8.02 -42.86
C SER A 140 9.12 9.43 -42.53
N ASP A 141 9.92 9.95 -43.45
CA ASP A 141 10.28 11.35 -43.56
C ASP A 141 9.02 12.20 -43.79
N SER A 142 8.95 13.35 -43.14
CA SER A 142 8.34 14.56 -43.68
C SER A 142 8.81 15.74 -42.82
N GLY A 143 9.81 16.44 -43.33
CA GLY A 143 10.26 17.70 -42.76
C GLY A 143 9.22 18.80 -42.95
N SER A 144 9.27 19.82 -42.09
CA SER A 144 8.92 21.19 -42.43
C SER A 144 9.50 22.13 -41.38
N SER A 145 10.44 22.95 -41.83
CA SER A 145 10.95 24.11 -41.12
C SER A 145 9.86 25.17 -41.00
N ALA A 146 9.71 25.79 -39.83
CA ALA A 146 9.32 27.19 -39.74
C ALA A 146 9.76 27.77 -38.40
N ALA A 147 10.62 28.78 -38.49
CA ALA A 147 10.88 29.72 -37.43
C ALA A 147 9.62 30.56 -37.15
N GLY A 148 9.41 30.93 -35.89
CA GLY A 148 8.32 31.82 -35.50
C GLY A 148 8.40 32.17 -34.03
N ALA A 149 9.21 33.18 -33.71
CA ALA A 149 9.08 33.91 -32.45
C ALA A 149 7.83 34.80 -32.53
N ALA A 150 6.95 34.71 -31.53
CA ALA A 150 5.99 35.77 -31.23
C ALA A 150 5.63 35.75 -29.74
N THR A 151 6.01 36.83 -29.07
CA THR A 151 5.44 37.35 -27.83
C THR A 151 3.93 37.54 -27.92
N GLY A 152 3.21 37.28 -26.83
CA GLY A 152 1.80 37.66 -26.72
C GLY A 152 1.21 37.32 -25.35
N ALA A 153 1.16 38.32 -24.46
CA ALA A 153 0.37 38.31 -23.25
C ALA A 153 -1.13 38.47 -23.57
N LEU A 154 -2.00 37.90 -22.72
CA LEU A 154 -3.12 38.58 -22.03
C LEU A 154 -4.29 37.63 -21.70
N ALA A 155 -4.95 37.99 -20.60
CA ALA A 155 -6.35 37.80 -20.26
C ALA A 155 -6.78 36.51 -19.55
N SER A 156 -6.89 36.66 -18.23
CA SER A 156 -7.85 35.98 -17.36
C SER A 156 -9.28 36.06 -17.88
N ALA A 157 -10.04 34.97 -17.77
CA ALA A 157 -11.50 35.00 -17.72
C ALA A 157 -11.99 33.88 -16.80
N ALA A 158 -12.56 34.28 -15.67
CA ALA A 158 -13.39 33.44 -14.82
C ALA A 158 -14.81 33.35 -15.40
N PRO A 159 -15.52 32.22 -15.23
CA PRO A 159 -16.97 32.25 -15.28
C PRO A 159 -17.55 32.24 -13.86
N ALA A 160 -18.33 33.27 -13.57
CA ALA A 160 -19.35 33.30 -12.53
C ALA A 160 -20.72 33.00 -13.16
N GLY A 161 -21.60 32.34 -12.39
CA GLY A 161 -23.00 32.05 -12.73
C GLY A 161 -23.21 30.55 -12.96
N GLY A 162 -24.02 29.82 -12.20
CA GLY A 162 -25.28 30.18 -11.55
C GLY A 162 -26.40 29.44 -12.28
N GLY A 163 -27.14 28.56 -11.60
CA GLY A 163 -28.27 27.88 -12.23
C GLY A 163 -28.80 26.69 -11.43
N ALA A 164 -29.90 26.94 -10.71
CA ALA A 164 -30.70 25.95 -10.01
C ALA A 164 -31.56 25.10 -10.96
N GLY A 165 -31.86 23.88 -10.53
CA GLY A 165 -32.85 22.95 -11.10
C GLY A 165 -32.51 21.54 -10.60
N GLY A 166 -33.24 20.89 -9.70
CA GLY A 166 -34.69 20.81 -9.61
C GLY A 166 -35.17 19.69 -10.55
N GLY A 167 -34.94 18.44 -10.19
CA GLY A 167 -35.29 17.27 -11.02
C GLY A 167 -35.38 15.99 -10.21
N SER A 168 -36.52 15.79 -9.55
CA SER A 168 -36.92 14.53 -8.92
C SER A 168 -37.02 13.42 -9.96
N SER A 169 -36.34 12.29 -9.73
CA SER A 169 -36.53 11.06 -10.50
C SER A 169 -36.87 9.93 -9.54
N THR A 170 -38.16 9.64 -9.45
CA THR A 170 -38.73 8.42 -8.86
C THR A 170 -38.35 7.21 -9.71
N ALA A 171 -37.58 6.27 -9.16
CA ALA A 171 -37.43 4.93 -9.73
C ALA A 171 -38.28 3.96 -8.91
N ALA A 172 -39.48 3.69 -9.42
CA ALA A 172 -40.37 2.63 -8.99
C ALA A 172 -40.38 1.52 -10.05
N GLY A 173 -40.40 0.26 -9.59
CA GLY A 173 -40.67 -0.94 -10.39
C GLY A 173 -39.44 -1.54 -11.06
N ALA A 174 -39.26 -2.86 -11.15
CA ALA A 174 -40.17 -3.95 -10.87
C ALA A 174 -39.38 -5.23 -10.57
N SER A 175 -39.94 -6.03 -9.66
CA SER A 175 -39.61 -7.43 -9.46
C SER A 175 -40.00 -8.24 -10.69
N ALA A 176 -39.08 -9.07 -11.19
CA ALA A 176 -39.42 -10.18 -12.09
C ALA A 176 -38.84 -11.45 -11.48
N ALA A 177 -39.73 -12.22 -10.86
CA ALA A 177 -39.52 -13.62 -10.57
C ALA A 177 -39.44 -14.39 -11.90
N SER A 178 -38.51 -15.32 -12.00
CA SER A 178 -38.56 -16.39 -13.00
C SER A 178 -38.18 -17.68 -12.33
N SER A 179 -39.21 -18.41 -11.95
CA SER A 179 -39.17 -19.84 -11.66
C SER A 179 -39.58 -20.56 -12.94
N VAL A 180 -38.72 -21.42 -13.48
CA VAL A 180 -39.14 -22.50 -14.37
C VAL A 180 -38.28 -23.73 -14.09
N ALA A 181 -38.98 -24.86 -14.12
CA ALA A 181 -38.64 -26.14 -13.58
C ALA A 181 -37.65 -26.97 -14.42
N SER A 182 -36.97 -27.86 -13.70
CA SER A 182 -36.63 -29.26 -14.01
C SER A 182 -36.73 -29.78 -15.45
N SER A 183 -35.64 -30.41 -15.90
CA SER A 183 -35.76 -31.70 -16.61
C SER A 183 -34.62 -32.63 -16.22
N ALA A 184 -35.00 -33.87 -15.93
CA ALA A 184 -34.13 -35.01 -15.71
C ALA A 184 -33.58 -35.52 -17.04
N GLY A 185 -32.35 -36.03 -17.02
CA GLY A 185 -31.75 -36.77 -18.12
C GLY A 185 -30.53 -37.51 -17.57
N ALA A 186 -30.72 -38.79 -17.26
CA ALA A 186 -29.64 -39.72 -17.00
C ALA A 186 -28.95 -40.03 -18.32
N ASP A 187 -27.62 -40.05 -18.35
CA ASP A 187 -26.85 -40.99 -19.15
C ASP A 187 -25.44 -41.18 -18.60
N ALA A 188 -25.01 -42.43 -18.66
CA ALA A 188 -23.82 -42.97 -18.02
C ALA A 188 -22.52 -42.48 -18.65
N ALA A 189 -21.53 -42.14 -17.81
CA ALA A 189 -20.14 -42.01 -18.23
C ALA A 189 -19.17 -42.36 -17.09
N ALA A 190 -18.40 -43.43 -17.34
CA ALA A 190 -17.08 -43.85 -16.86
C ALA A 190 -16.52 -43.42 -15.47
N PRO A 191 -15.82 -44.32 -14.75
CA PRO A 191 -15.06 -43.95 -13.56
C PRO A 191 -13.85 -43.09 -13.95
N VAL A 192 -13.99 -41.76 -13.83
CA VAL A 192 -12.87 -40.83 -13.87
C VAL A 192 -12.14 -40.93 -12.54
N ALA A 193 -10.91 -41.44 -12.57
CA ALA A 193 -10.01 -41.42 -11.42
C ALA A 193 -9.93 -40.00 -10.85
N PRO A 194 -9.97 -39.80 -9.52
CA PRO A 194 -9.95 -38.47 -8.94
C PRO A 194 -8.62 -37.81 -9.30
N ALA A 195 -8.67 -36.85 -10.22
CA ALA A 195 -7.59 -35.95 -10.48
C ALA A 195 -7.29 -35.24 -9.15
N ALA A 196 -6.12 -35.55 -8.58
CA ALA A 196 -5.58 -34.90 -7.40
C ALA A 196 -5.43 -33.41 -7.69
N SER A 197 -6.52 -32.67 -7.49
CA SER A 197 -6.48 -31.23 -7.37
C SER A 197 -5.64 -30.96 -6.13
N GLY A 198 -4.38 -30.58 -6.35
CA GLY A 198 -3.49 -30.05 -5.34
C GLY A 198 -4.07 -28.73 -4.85
N ALA A 199 -5.15 -28.80 -4.07
CA ALA A 199 -5.63 -27.69 -3.28
C ALA A 199 -4.47 -27.32 -2.37
N ALA A 200 -3.82 -26.19 -2.70
CA ALA A 200 -2.90 -25.53 -1.81
C ALA A 200 -3.62 -25.43 -0.47
N ARG A 201 -3.21 -26.26 0.49
CA ARG A 201 -3.77 -26.25 1.84
C ARG A 201 -3.40 -24.89 2.40
N SER A 202 -4.31 -23.93 2.26
CA SER A 202 -4.20 -22.62 2.88
C SER A 202 -3.83 -22.87 4.33
N SER A 203 -2.64 -22.43 4.72
CA SER A 203 -2.06 -22.62 6.04
C SER A 203 -2.76 -21.72 7.06
N ALA A 204 -4.09 -21.75 7.06
CA ALA A 204 -4.89 -21.23 8.14
C ALA A 204 -4.47 -22.03 9.38
N GLY A 205 -3.96 -21.33 10.40
CA GLY A 205 -3.48 -21.94 11.63
C GLY A 205 -4.46 -22.91 12.26
N ARG A 206 -3.99 -23.67 13.25
CA ARG A 206 -4.83 -24.60 14.00
C ARG A 206 -6.00 -23.82 14.62
N GLN A 207 -7.21 -24.32 14.45
CA GLN A 207 -8.40 -23.72 15.04
C GLN A 207 -8.78 -24.48 16.32
N SER A 208 -9.11 -23.73 17.37
CA SER A 208 -9.54 -24.24 18.66
C SER A 208 -10.77 -23.45 19.13
N ALA A 209 -11.65 -24.12 19.89
CA ALA A 209 -12.79 -23.48 20.53
C ALA A 209 -12.77 -23.81 22.02
N SER A 210 -11.81 -23.26 22.74
CA SER A 210 -11.60 -23.57 24.15
C SER A 210 -12.66 -22.98 25.07
N GLY A 211 -13.33 -21.90 24.66
CA GLY A 211 -14.23 -21.13 25.52
C GLY A 211 -13.48 -20.34 26.62
N THR A 212 -12.15 -20.22 26.52
CA THR A 212 -11.32 -19.59 27.56
C THR A 212 -11.65 -18.11 27.70
N ALA A 213 -11.68 -17.62 28.95
CA ALA A 213 -11.71 -16.19 29.24
C ALA A 213 -10.29 -15.60 29.14
N TYR A 214 -10.05 -14.76 28.14
CA TYR A 214 -8.78 -14.12 27.87
C TYR A 214 -8.55 -12.95 28.84
N PRO A 215 -7.46 -12.98 29.62
CA PRO A 215 -7.13 -11.90 30.54
C PRO A 215 -6.66 -10.65 29.77
N SER A 216 -6.90 -9.47 30.35
CA SER A 216 -6.43 -8.18 29.81
C SER A 216 -4.94 -7.93 30.10
N GLU A 217 -4.39 -8.57 31.12
CA GLU A 217 -2.98 -8.46 31.49
C GLU A 217 -2.07 -9.24 30.52
N ALA A 218 -1.02 -8.59 30.01
CA ALA A 218 -0.15 -9.17 28.99
C ALA A 218 0.55 -10.47 29.43
N ALA A 219 1.05 -10.54 30.66
CA ALA A 219 1.73 -11.72 31.18
C ALA A 219 0.77 -12.91 31.32
N ALA A 220 -0.47 -12.67 31.77
CA ALA A 220 -1.50 -13.70 31.87
C ALA A 220 -1.97 -14.18 30.50
N LEU A 221 -2.12 -13.26 29.53
CA LEU A 221 -2.49 -13.61 28.15
C LEU A 221 -1.42 -14.46 27.48
N ALA A 222 -0.13 -14.12 27.69
CA ALA A 222 0.99 -14.91 27.18
C ALA A 222 0.99 -16.35 27.72
N ARG A 223 0.78 -16.53 29.03
CA ARG A 223 0.66 -17.87 29.64
C ARG A 223 -0.50 -18.66 29.05
N THR A 224 -1.65 -18.01 28.86
CA THR A 224 -2.85 -18.60 28.27
C THR A 224 -2.57 -19.05 26.82
N ALA A 225 -1.95 -18.19 26.00
CA ALA A 225 -1.63 -18.50 24.62
C ALA A 225 -0.65 -19.68 24.50
N ARG A 226 0.39 -19.74 25.34
CA ARG A 226 1.34 -20.87 25.37
C ARG A 226 0.66 -22.18 25.76
N HIS A 227 -0.16 -22.16 26.81
CA HIS A 227 -0.91 -23.35 27.22
C HIS A 227 -1.86 -23.86 26.12
N LEU A 228 -2.48 -22.97 25.36
CA LEU A 228 -3.32 -23.35 24.21
C LEU A 228 -2.50 -23.90 23.05
N LEU A 229 -1.30 -23.36 22.78
CA LEU A 229 -0.37 -23.90 21.80
C LEU A 229 0.05 -25.32 22.19
N ASP A 230 0.49 -25.54 23.43
CA ASP A 230 0.92 -26.85 23.94
C ASP A 230 -0.22 -27.89 23.81
N ARG A 231 -1.45 -27.55 24.25
CA ARG A 231 -2.63 -28.41 24.08
C ARG A 231 -2.98 -28.68 22.62
N SER A 232 -2.74 -27.72 21.72
CA SER A 232 -3.02 -27.91 20.30
C SER A 232 -2.07 -28.92 19.65
N GLU A 233 -0.84 -29.01 20.14
CA GLU A 233 0.14 -29.99 19.68
C GLU A 233 -0.25 -31.41 20.14
N GLU A 234 -0.72 -31.54 21.38
CA GLU A 234 -1.25 -32.81 21.92
C GLU A 234 -2.53 -33.25 21.18
N SER A 235 -3.37 -32.29 20.79
CA SER A 235 -4.66 -32.54 20.12
C SER A 235 -4.56 -32.68 18.59
N SER A 236 -3.36 -32.95 18.04
CA SER A 236 -3.12 -33.13 16.59
C SER A 236 -3.85 -34.32 15.94
N GLY A 237 -4.86 -34.90 16.58
CA GLY A 237 -5.78 -35.86 15.98
C GLY A 237 -6.61 -35.24 14.84
N PRO A 238 -7.27 -36.08 14.02
CA PRO A 238 -8.06 -35.63 12.88
C PRO A 238 -9.11 -34.59 13.35
N SER A 239 -8.93 -33.34 12.91
CA SER A 239 -9.85 -32.25 13.24
C SER A 239 -11.28 -32.60 12.78
N PRO A 240 -12.29 -32.50 13.65
CA PRO A 240 -13.67 -32.72 13.25
C PRO A 240 -14.03 -31.67 12.19
N SER A 241 -14.31 -32.13 10.98
CA SER A 241 -14.46 -31.30 9.77
C SER A 241 -15.75 -30.47 9.73
N GLY A 242 -16.41 -30.25 10.87
CA GLY A 242 -17.80 -29.82 10.93
C GLY A 242 -18.07 -28.45 11.57
N GLY A 243 -17.06 -27.68 11.96
CA GLY A 243 -17.26 -26.48 12.80
C GLY A 243 -16.65 -25.20 12.25
N GLY A 244 -17.43 -24.45 11.44
CA GLY A 244 -17.33 -22.98 11.33
C GLY A 244 -16.35 -22.43 10.28
N SER A 245 -16.77 -22.38 9.02
CA SER A 245 -16.08 -21.66 7.93
C SER A 245 -15.89 -20.16 8.16
N ASP A 246 -16.66 -19.57 9.07
CA ASP A 246 -16.83 -18.12 9.14
C ASP A 246 -15.62 -17.42 9.76
N ASP A 247 -14.85 -18.09 10.62
CA ASP A 247 -13.67 -17.50 11.27
C ASP A 247 -12.48 -17.33 10.32
N ALA A 248 -12.40 -18.17 9.28
CA ALA A 248 -11.32 -18.10 8.32
C ALA A 248 -11.35 -16.77 7.55
N SER A 249 -12.53 -16.15 7.43
CA SER A 249 -12.72 -14.86 6.76
C SER A 249 -12.04 -13.69 7.45
N CYS A 250 -11.78 -13.76 8.76
CA CYS A 250 -11.18 -12.67 9.53
C CYS A 250 -9.66 -12.59 9.39
N LEU A 251 -9.03 -13.71 9.01
CA LEU A 251 -7.58 -13.88 9.05
C LEU A 251 -6.80 -13.04 8.02
N PRO A 252 -7.28 -12.77 6.79
CA PRO A 252 -6.54 -11.97 5.83
C PRO A 252 -6.20 -10.55 6.32
N ALA A 253 -7.08 -9.96 7.14
CA ALA A 253 -6.89 -8.60 7.67
C ALA A 253 -5.75 -8.49 8.69
N LEU A 254 -5.27 -9.60 9.26
CA LEU A 254 -4.19 -9.61 10.25
C LEU A 254 -2.78 -9.49 9.64
N GLY A 255 -2.67 -9.56 8.31
CA GLY A 255 -1.41 -9.51 7.59
C GLY A 255 -0.50 -10.71 7.88
N ARG A 256 0.77 -10.59 7.48
CA ARG A 256 1.80 -11.60 7.76
C ARG A 256 2.42 -11.39 9.16
N PRO A 257 2.91 -12.47 9.81
CA PRO A 257 2.97 -13.86 9.35
C PRO A 257 1.65 -14.64 9.52
N ALA A 258 1.55 -15.83 8.91
CA ALA A 258 0.36 -16.67 9.03
C ALA A 258 0.07 -17.03 10.51
N PRO A 259 -1.20 -17.11 10.91
CA PRO A 259 -1.56 -17.53 12.26
C PRO A 259 -1.14 -18.96 12.49
N GLU A 260 -0.59 -19.25 13.66
CA GLU A 260 -0.27 -20.60 14.10
C GLU A 260 -1.46 -21.22 14.84
N LEU A 261 -2.15 -20.42 15.66
CA LEU A 261 -3.32 -20.80 16.42
C LEU A 261 -4.39 -19.70 16.35
N VAL A 262 -5.63 -20.11 16.18
CA VAL A 262 -6.84 -19.31 16.30
C VAL A 262 -7.73 -19.99 17.34
N ASP A 263 -8.00 -19.33 18.46
CA ASP A 263 -8.85 -19.87 19.52
C ASP A 263 -10.10 -18.99 19.71
N ARG A 264 -11.26 -19.62 19.94
CA ARG A 264 -12.52 -18.95 20.33
C ARG A 264 -12.69 -18.96 21.84
N GLY A 265 -13.03 -17.79 22.38
CA GLY A 265 -13.24 -17.60 23.81
C GLY A 265 -13.96 -16.30 24.11
N THR A 266 -13.65 -15.68 25.25
CA THR A 266 -14.23 -14.40 25.66
C THR A 266 -13.17 -13.42 26.13
N TYR A 267 -13.31 -12.13 25.82
CA TYR A 267 -12.48 -11.05 26.33
C TYR A 267 -13.38 -10.00 26.99
N ALA A 268 -13.14 -9.69 28.25
CA ALA A 268 -14.01 -8.80 29.05
C ALA A 268 -15.51 -9.20 29.00
N GLY A 269 -15.79 -10.50 29.07
CA GLY A 269 -17.15 -11.06 29.05
C GLY A 269 -17.84 -11.07 27.68
N ARG A 270 -17.15 -10.67 26.60
CA ARG A 270 -17.69 -10.65 25.23
C ARG A 270 -17.01 -11.73 24.37
N PRO A 271 -17.72 -12.37 23.43
CA PRO A 271 -17.11 -13.31 22.49
C PRO A 271 -15.94 -12.69 21.74
N ALA A 272 -14.82 -13.40 21.70
CA ALA A 272 -13.57 -12.93 21.09
C ALA A 272 -12.78 -14.08 20.45
N LEU A 273 -11.94 -13.73 19.49
CA LEU A 273 -10.98 -14.62 18.84
C LEU A 273 -9.56 -14.24 19.28
N LEU A 274 -8.84 -15.19 19.85
CA LEU A 274 -7.41 -15.06 20.11
C LEU A 274 -6.63 -15.62 18.92
N VAL A 275 -5.82 -14.79 18.29
CA VAL A 275 -4.93 -15.18 17.20
C VAL A 275 -3.49 -15.08 17.64
N VAL A 276 -2.74 -16.16 17.45
CA VAL A 276 -1.33 -16.30 17.82
C VAL A 276 -0.50 -16.45 16.54
N GLN A 277 0.49 -15.57 16.35
CA GLN A 277 1.42 -15.59 15.22
C GLN A 277 2.86 -15.63 15.74
N ARG A 278 3.72 -16.50 15.21
CA ARG A 278 5.18 -16.46 15.49
C ARG A 278 5.85 -15.40 14.63
N LEU A 279 6.64 -14.53 15.26
CA LEU A 279 7.35 -13.43 14.57
C LEU A 279 8.82 -13.75 14.23
N GLY A 280 9.32 -14.93 14.61
CA GLY A 280 10.75 -15.22 14.65
C GLY A 280 11.34 -14.99 16.04
N ASP A 281 12.54 -15.52 16.30
CA ASP A 281 13.27 -15.39 17.58
C ASP A 281 12.52 -15.93 18.81
N GLY A 282 11.55 -16.82 18.62
CA GLY A 282 10.68 -17.32 19.69
C GLY A 282 9.55 -16.37 20.09
N ARG A 283 9.50 -15.14 19.56
CA ARG A 283 8.47 -14.14 19.91
C ARG A 283 7.11 -14.48 19.32
N LEU A 284 6.06 -14.24 20.11
CA LEU A 284 4.66 -14.41 19.72
C LEU A 284 3.97 -13.05 19.61
N ARG A 285 3.22 -12.84 18.53
CA ARG A 285 2.23 -11.77 18.40
C ARG A 285 0.86 -12.34 18.79
N LEU A 286 0.26 -11.74 19.80
CA LEU A 286 -1.06 -12.08 20.31
C LEU A 286 -2.02 -10.97 19.89
N SER A 287 -3.05 -11.33 19.14
CA SER A 287 -4.11 -10.41 18.72
C SER A 287 -5.44 -10.94 19.22
N VAL A 288 -6.18 -10.13 19.99
CA VAL A 288 -7.56 -10.44 20.39
C VAL A 288 -8.49 -9.62 19.51
N LEU A 289 -9.36 -10.29 18.79
CA LEU A 289 -10.36 -9.71 17.91
C LEU A 289 -11.75 -9.89 18.52
N ALA A 290 -12.66 -8.98 18.22
CA ALA A 290 -14.08 -9.23 18.46
C ALA A 290 -14.57 -10.37 17.55
N ALA A 291 -15.49 -11.21 18.04
CA ALA A 291 -15.97 -12.37 17.28
C ALA A 291 -16.84 -12.01 16.06
N ASP A 292 -17.34 -10.77 15.99
CA ASP A 292 -18.04 -10.23 14.82
C ASP A 292 -17.04 -9.87 13.72
N CYS A 293 -16.66 -10.86 12.93
CA CYS A 293 -15.85 -10.68 11.74
C CYS A 293 -16.68 -10.11 10.58
N GLY A 294 -17.03 -8.83 10.68
CA GLY A 294 -17.50 -8.06 9.53
C GLY A 294 -16.36 -7.80 8.53
N ALA A 295 -16.61 -6.94 7.55
CA ALA A 295 -15.61 -6.56 6.52
C ALA A 295 -14.30 -5.99 7.10
N ALA A 296 -14.29 -5.55 8.36
CA ALA A 296 -13.10 -5.13 9.09
C ALA A 296 -13.15 -5.69 10.52
N PRO A 297 -12.34 -6.70 10.89
CA PRO A 297 -12.33 -7.22 12.24
C PRO A 297 -11.84 -6.15 13.22
N ARG A 298 -12.58 -5.95 14.31
CA ARG A 298 -12.20 -4.98 15.34
C ARG A 298 -11.12 -5.56 16.25
N LEU A 299 -9.92 -4.99 16.18
CA LEU A 299 -8.81 -5.33 17.07
C LEU A 299 -9.06 -4.78 18.47
N LEU A 300 -9.24 -5.69 19.45
CA LEU A 300 -9.45 -5.34 20.86
C LEU A 300 -8.13 -5.17 21.61
N LEU A 301 -7.17 -6.04 21.32
CA LEU A 301 -5.86 -6.02 21.98
C LEU A 301 -4.80 -6.59 21.03
N ARG A 302 -3.62 -5.98 21.01
CA ARG A 302 -2.43 -6.52 20.33
C ARG A 302 -1.22 -6.42 21.22
N ARG A 303 -0.49 -7.52 21.37
CA ARG A 303 0.74 -7.60 22.17
C ARG A 303 1.78 -8.45 21.45
N VAL A 304 3.04 -8.10 21.64
CA VAL A 304 4.17 -8.95 21.28
C VAL A 304 4.80 -9.40 22.58
N VAL A 305 4.97 -10.71 22.73
CA VAL A 305 5.53 -11.35 23.92
C VAL A 305 6.72 -12.20 23.50
N PRO A 306 7.75 -12.31 24.36
CA PRO A 306 8.84 -13.26 24.13
C PRO A 306 8.36 -14.70 24.18
#